data_AF-A0A1T4NCN9-F1
#
_entry.id   AF-A0A1T4NCN9-F1
#
_cell.length_a   1.000
_cell.length_b   1.000
_cell.length_c   1.000
_cell.angle_alpha   90.00
_cell.angle_beta   90.00
_cell.angle_gamma   90.00
#
_symmetry.space_group_name_H-M   'P 1'
#
loop_
_entity.id
_entity.type
_entity.pdbx_description
1 polymer ?
#
loop_
_entity_poly.entity_id
_entity_poly.type
_entity_poly.pdbx_seq_one_letter_code
_entity_poly.pdbx_strand_id
1 'polypeptide(L)'
;MKKYLILAVMVLGSISAFADGPNDVMENRVENTLKVQVKTFKDVDYDVDIANNMANVDIEIPSSQVKEGYDFNPLAKEVAQIVKTETGISDTTVSVEIDHPISDDQLVFTRTFK
;
A
#
# COMPACT_ATOMS: atom_id res chain seq x y z
N MET A 1 -61.78 -0.02 19.32
CA MET A 1 -60.54 -0.82 19.39
C MET A 1 -59.38 0.11 19.72
N LYS A 2 -58.76 -0.03 20.90
CA LYS A 2 -57.46 0.59 21.22
C LYS A 2 -56.74 -0.34 22.19
N LYS A 3 -55.58 -0.85 21.78
CA LYS A 3 -54.54 -1.36 22.67
C LYS A 3 -53.20 -0.98 22.05
N TYR A 4 -52.38 -0.29 22.84
CA TYR A 4 -51.01 0.04 22.52
C TYR A 4 -50.15 -1.20 22.62
N LEU A 5 -49.14 -1.34 21.74
CA LEU A 5 -47.86 -1.89 22.15
C LEU A 5 -46.75 -1.32 21.26
N ILE A 6 -45.79 -0.68 21.92
CA ILE A 6 -44.51 -0.26 21.39
C ILE A 6 -43.68 -1.52 21.10
N LEU A 7 -43.00 -1.57 19.95
CA LEU A 7 -41.79 -2.37 19.82
C LEU A 7 -40.78 -1.62 18.96
N ALA A 8 -39.81 -1.00 19.63
CA ALA A 8 -38.57 -0.58 19.04
C ALA A 8 -37.64 -1.80 18.97
N VAL A 9 -37.22 -2.21 17.77
CA VAL A 9 -35.99 -3.01 17.57
C VAL A 9 -35.37 -2.60 16.23
N MET A 10 -34.22 -1.94 16.34
CA MET A 10 -33.05 -1.90 15.45
C MET A 10 -33.23 -2.33 13.98
N VAL A 11 -32.94 -1.41 13.06
CA VAL A 11 -31.93 -1.66 12.03
C VAL A 11 -31.05 -0.40 11.95
N LEU A 12 -30.08 -0.32 12.87
CA LEU A 12 -28.81 0.31 12.56
C LEU A 12 -28.11 -0.65 11.60
N GLY A 13 -27.88 -0.24 10.36
CA GLY A 13 -27.13 -1.06 9.42
C GLY A 13 -27.54 -0.89 7.97
N SER A 14 -27.46 0.33 7.46
CA SER A 14 -27.28 0.52 6.04
C SER A 14 -26.46 1.78 5.79
N ILE A 15 -25.26 1.82 6.39
CA ILE A 15 -24.16 2.48 5.69
C ILE A 15 -23.87 1.55 4.52
N SER A 16 -24.41 1.91 3.37
CA SER A 16 -24.01 1.39 2.08
C SER A 16 -22.54 1.74 1.86
N ALA A 17 -21.64 0.93 2.43
CA ALA A 17 -20.27 0.87 1.99
C ALA A 17 -20.29 0.13 0.65
N PHE A 18 -20.05 0.89 -0.41
CA PHE A 18 -19.63 0.32 -1.68
C PHE A 18 -18.43 -0.59 -1.40
N ALA A 19 -18.48 -1.81 -1.91
CA ALA A 19 -17.50 -2.84 -1.66
C ALA A 19 -16.17 -2.47 -2.33
N ASP A 20 -15.23 -1.97 -1.54
CA ASP A 20 -13.80 -2.20 -1.77
C ASP A 20 -13.56 -3.70 -1.50
N GLY A 21 -12.89 -4.39 -2.41
CA GLY A 21 -12.57 -5.81 -2.27
C GLY A 21 -11.71 -6.08 -1.02
N PRO A 22 -11.62 -7.35 -0.56
CA PRO A 22 -10.70 -7.69 0.52
C PRO A 22 -9.23 -7.34 0.18
N ASN A 23 -8.87 -7.29 -1.11
CA ASN A 23 -7.54 -6.87 -1.55
C ASN A 23 -7.36 -5.36 -1.39
N ASP A 24 -8.30 -4.54 -1.84
CA ASP A 24 -8.27 -3.08 -1.74
C ASP A 24 -8.05 -2.60 -0.29
N VAL A 25 -8.69 -3.27 0.70
CA VAL A 25 -8.46 -2.99 2.13
C VAL A 25 -7.03 -3.33 2.56
N MET A 26 -6.46 -4.41 2.01
CA MET A 26 -5.09 -4.83 2.30
C MET A 26 -4.06 -3.89 1.65
N GLU A 27 -4.29 -3.51 0.40
CA GLU A 27 -3.48 -2.55 -0.37
C GLU A 27 -3.40 -1.22 0.39
N ASN A 28 -4.55 -0.62 0.71
CA ASN A 28 -4.64 0.62 1.49
C ASN A 28 -3.92 0.52 2.84
N ARG A 29 -4.03 -0.61 3.54
CA ARG A 29 -3.34 -0.80 4.82
C ARG A 29 -1.82 -0.86 4.64
N VAL A 30 -1.34 -1.57 3.62
CA VAL A 30 0.10 -1.68 3.33
C VAL A 30 0.64 -0.30 2.94
N GLU A 31 0.00 0.41 2.01
CA GLU A 31 0.40 1.76 1.61
C GLU A 31 0.51 2.70 2.81
N ASN A 32 -0.52 2.75 3.65
CA ASN A 32 -0.51 3.60 4.84
C ASN A 32 0.62 3.22 5.80
N THR A 33 0.91 1.93 5.93
CA THR A 33 2.00 1.43 6.76
C THR A 33 3.35 1.85 6.19
N LEU A 34 3.55 1.74 4.88
CA LEU A 34 4.76 2.18 4.18
C LEU A 34 4.99 3.69 4.36
N LYS A 35 3.96 4.51 4.12
CA LYS A 35 3.96 5.97 4.32
C LYS A 35 4.35 6.37 5.76
N VAL A 36 4.05 5.53 6.75
CA VAL A 36 4.37 5.79 8.17
C VAL A 36 5.74 5.25 8.58
N GLN A 37 6.11 4.04 8.15
CA GLN A 37 7.28 3.33 8.68
C GLN A 37 8.53 3.59 7.84
N VAL A 38 8.40 3.72 6.52
CA VAL A 38 9.53 3.93 5.61
C VAL A 38 9.81 5.44 5.51
N LYS A 39 10.67 5.95 6.39
CA LYS A 39 10.99 7.39 6.52
C LYS A 39 12.32 7.79 5.89
N THR A 40 12.92 6.89 5.11
CA THR A 40 14.24 7.12 4.48
C THR A 40 14.23 8.31 3.55
N PHE A 41 13.09 8.55 2.90
CA PHE A 41 12.83 9.61 1.95
C PHE A 41 11.58 10.38 2.39
N LYS A 42 11.49 11.64 1.99
CA LYS A 42 10.33 12.51 2.19
C LYS A 42 9.47 12.49 0.94
N ASP A 43 8.17 12.77 1.07
CA ASP A 43 7.28 12.97 -0.07
C ASP A 43 7.42 11.85 -1.11
N VAL A 44 7.42 10.60 -0.60
CA VAL A 44 7.46 9.38 -1.42
C VAL A 44 6.07 8.85 -1.55
N ASP A 45 5.71 8.52 -2.79
CA ASP A 45 4.48 7.83 -3.10
C ASP A 45 4.72 6.32 -3.21
N TYR A 46 3.75 5.59 -2.68
CA TYR A 46 3.72 4.14 -2.68
C TYR A 46 2.40 3.73 -3.30
N ASP A 47 2.48 2.86 -4.30
CA ASP A 47 1.34 2.17 -4.89
C ASP A 47 1.48 0.67 -4.62
N VAL A 48 0.38 0.02 -4.25
CA VAL A 48 0.37 -1.39 -3.84
C VAL A 48 -0.76 -2.11 -4.55
N ASP A 49 -0.40 -3.07 -5.40
CA ASP A 49 -1.33 -3.97 -6.06
C ASP A 49 -1.26 -5.37 -5.47
N ILE A 50 -2.39 -5.91 -5.01
CA ILE A 50 -2.49 -7.26 -4.48
C ILE A 50 -3.45 -8.09 -5.35
N ALA A 51 -2.89 -9.10 -6.01
CA ALA A 51 -3.67 -10.04 -6.79
C ALA A 51 -3.07 -11.45 -6.69
N ASN A 52 -3.93 -12.47 -6.67
CA ASN A 52 -3.52 -13.88 -6.71
C ASN A 52 -2.46 -14.27 -5.66
N ASN A 53 -2.55 -13.73 -4.43
CA ASN A 53 -1.58 -13.96 -3.35
C ASN A 53 -0.14 -13.53 -3.71
N MET A 54 -0.03 -12.53 -4.57
CA MET A 54 1.19 -11.79 -4.86
C MET A 54 0.95 -10.31 -4.58
N ALA A 55 2.02 -9.59 -4.23
CA ALA A 55 1.98 -8.14 -4.06
C ALA A 55 3.01 -7.49 -4.99
N ASN A 56 2.62 -6.44 -5.70
CA ASN A 56 3.53 -5.53 -6.38
C ASN A 56 3.51 -4.21 -5.61
N VAL A 57 4.69 -3.65 -5.34
CA VAL A 57 4.84 -2.36 -4.68
C VAL A 57 5.72 -1.48 -5.54
N ASP A 58 5.16 -0.38 -6.02
CA ASP A 58 5.89 0.63 -6.76
C ASP A 58 6.16 1.81 -5.83
N ILE A 59 7.40 2.32 -5.89
CA ILE A 59 7.91 3.37 -5.00
C ILE A 59 8.46 4.50 -5.85
N GLU A 60 7.86 5.68 -5.75
CA GLU A 60 8.28 6.87 -6.48
C GLU A 60 9.07 7.80 -5.56
N ILE A 61 10.35 8.00 -5.86
CA ILE A 61 11.26 8.81 -5.04
C ILE A 61 11.70 10.03 -5.83
N PRO A 62 11.52 11.26 -5.30
CA PRO A 62 12.03 12.45 -5.96
C PRO A 62 13.55 12.38 -6.18
N SER A 63 13.99 12.60 -7.42
CA SER A 63 15.40 12.61 -7.85
C SER A 63 16.33 13.40 -6.95
N SER A 64 15.84 14.51 -6.37
CA SER A 64 16.61 15.35 -5.44
C SER A 64 17.08 14.64 -4.15
N GLN A 65 16.48 13.50 -3.80
CA GLN A 65 16.76 12.77 -2.56
C GLN A 65 17.65 11.55 -2.77
N VAL A 66 17.84 11.11 -4.02
CA VAL A 66 18.63 9.94 -4.34
C VAL A 66 20.07 10.35 -4.66
N LYS A 67 21.01 9.74 -3.95
CA LYS A 67 22.44 9.93 -4.21
C LYS A 67 22.90 8.95 -5.28
N GLU A 68 23.88 9.36 -6.08
CA GLU A 68 24.53 8.47 -7.04
C GLU A 68 25.03 7.19 -6.34
N GLY A 69 24.73 6.04 -6.92
CA GLY A 69 25.12 4.74 -6.38
C GLY A 69 24.36 4.30 -5.12
N TYR A 70 23.22 4.90 -4.80
CA TYR A 70 22.37 4.44 -3.70
C TYR A 70 21.94 2.97 -3.89
N ASP A 71 22.09 2.15 -2.84
CA ASP A 71 21.64 0.75 -2.85
C ASP A 71 20.20 0.67 -2.36
N PHE A 72 19.27 0.33 -3.26
CA PHE A 72 17.85 0.16 -2.97
C PHE A 72 17.51 -1.20 -2.33
N ASN A 73 18.45 -2.15 -2.27
CA ASN A 73 18.16 -3.46 -1.70
C ASN A 73 17.68 -3.45 -0.23
N PRO A 74 18.26 -2.63 0.68
CA PRO A 74 17.76 -2.54 2.05
C PRO A 74 16.33 -2.02 2.12
N LEU A 75 16.01 -0.96 1.35
CA LEU A 75 14.66 -0.42 1.23
C LEU A 75 13.69 -1.51 0.74
N ALA A 76 14.02 -2.17 -0.37
CA ALA A 76 13.15 -3.19 -0.94
C ALA A 76 12.91 -4.38 0.02
N LYS A 77 13.92 -4.76 0.80
CA LYS A 77 13.77 -5.81 1.83
C LYS A 77 12.85 -5.36 2.97
N GLU A 78 12.97 -4.11 3.41
CA GLU A 78 12.09 -3.53 4.43
C GLU A 78 10.64 -3.52 3.94
N VAL A 79 10.40 -3.04 2.72
CA VAL A 79 9.07 -3.01 2.10
C VAL A 79 8.47 -4.42 1.98
N ALA A 80 9.21 -5.39 1.46
CA ALA A 80 8.74 -6.77 1.38
C ALA A 80 8.43 -7.37 2.76
N GLN A 81 9.19 -7.01 3.79
CA GLN A 81 8.91 -7.44 5.16
C GLN A 81 7.65 -6.80 5.73
N ILE A 82 7.37 -5.53 5.42
CA ILE A 82 6.13 -4.85 5.80
C ILE A 82 4.94 -5.52 5.13
N VAL A 83 5.00 -5.75 3.81
CA VAL A 83 3.95 -6.47 3.06
C VAL A 83 3.67 -7.82 3.71
N LYS A 84 4.70 -8.63 3.97
CA LYS A 84 4.56 -9.94 4.61
C LYS A 84 3.95 -9.86 6.00
N THR A 85 4.32 -8.85 6.79
CA THR A 85 3.79 -8.66 8.15
C THR A 85 2.31 -8.30 8.14
N GLU A 86 1.91 -7.38 7.27
CA GLU A 86 0.54 -6.89 7.20
C GLU A 86 -0.40 -7.89 6.52
N THR A 87 0.08 -8.62 5.51
CA THR A 87 -0.78 -9.42 4.62
C THR A 87 -0.56 -10.93 4.71
N GLY A 88 0.60 -11.37 5.18
CA GLY A 88 1.06 -12.76 5.07
C GLY A 88 1.60 -13.17 3.70
N ILE A 89 1.57 -12.28 2.70
CA ILE A 89 2.08 -12.54 1.34
C ILE A 89 3.61 -12.49 1.35
N SER A 90 4.27 -13.54 0.85
CA SER A 90 5.74 -13.58 0.71
C SER A 90 6.24 -13.37 -0.72
N ASP A 91 5.37 -13.60 -1.72
CA ASP A 91 5.67 -13.29 -3.13
C ASP A 91 5.43 -11.80 -3.35
N THR A 92 6.50 -11.01 -3.28
CA THR A 92 6.44 -9.54 -3.36
C THR A 92 7.45 -9.04 -4.38
N THR A 93 6.99 -8.27 -5.36
CA THR A 93 7.87 -7.50 -6.25
C THR A 93 7.89 -6.05 -5.79
N VAL A 94 9.08 -5.48 -5.65
CA VAL A 94 9.28 -4.07 -5.33
C VAL A 94 10.00 -3.39 -6.48
N SER A 95 9.41 -2.34 -7.02
CA SER A 95 10.00 -1.46 -8.03
C SER A 95 10.29 -0.10 -7.42
N VAL A 96 11.36 0.56 -7.86
CA VAL A 96 11.67 1.93 -7.47
C VAL A 96 11.86 2.77 -8.72
N GLU A 97 11.06 3.82 -8.82
CA GLU A 97 11.13 4.83 -9.86
C GLU A 97 11.64 6.14 -9.28
N ILE A 98 12.45 6.84 -10.06
CA ILE A 98 12.95 8.16 -9.72
C ILE A 98 12.13 9.20 -10.46
N ASP A 99 11.38 9.99 -9.70
CA ASP A 99 10.60 11.12 -10.20
C ASP A 99 11.53 12.29 -10.52
N HIS A 100 11.52 12.68 -11.79
CA HIS A 100 12.31 13.81 -12.29
C HIS A 100 11.40 15.01 -12.59
N PRO A 101 11.73 16.21 -12.09
CA PRO A 101 10.88 17.38 -12.29
C PRO A 101 10.80 17.88 -13.76
N ILE A 102 11.69 17.40 -14.64
CA ILE A 102 11.87 17.93 -16.01
C ILE A 102 11.96 16.81 -17.06
N SER A 103 12.18 15.56 -16.66
CA SER A 103 12.31 14.42 -17.57
C SER A 103 11.35 13.31 -17.16
N ASP A 104 11.21 12.30 -17.99
CA ASP A 104 10.43 11.11 -17.66
C ASP A 104 10.99 10.43 -16.41
N ASP A 105 10.10 9.76 -15.69
CA ASP A 105 10.44 8.96 -14.53
C ASP A 105 11.31 7.78 -14.95
N GLN A 106 12.23 7.41 -14.07
CA GLN A 106 13.21 6.38 -14.36
C GLN A 106 13.07 5.22 -13.40
N LEU A 107 12.66 4.06 -13.90
CA LEU A 107 12.79 2.79 -13.18
C LEU A 107 14.28 2.47 -12.98
N VAL A 108 14.73 2.51 -11.73
CA VAL A 108 16.14 2.29 -11.36
C VAL A 108 16.37 0.98 -10.64
N PHE A 109 15.32 0.34 -10.13
CA PHE A 109 15.43 -0.89 -9.37
C PHE A 109 14.15 -1.72 -9.46
N THR A 110 14.31 -3.03 -9.59
CA THR A 110 13.23 -4.00 -9.42
C THR A 110 13.78 -5.23 -8.73
N ARG A 111 13.05 -5.75 -7.73
CA ARG A 111 13.41 -7.00 -7.06
C ARG A 111 12.18 -7.77 -6.59
N THR A 112 12.18 -9.07 -6.88
CA THR A 112 11.19 -10.01 -6.36
C THR A 112 11.73 -10.80 -5.17
N PHE A 113 10.88 -10.98 -4.17
CA PHE A 113 11.07 -11.77 -2.95
C PHE A 113 10.08 -12.93 -2.94
N LYS A 114 10.45 -14.07 -2.35
CA LYS A 114 9.62 -15.29 -2.26
C LYS A 114 9.74 -15.92 -0.88
#